data_AF-A0A168F0A2-F1
#
_entry.id   AF-A0A168F0A2-F1
#
_cell.length_a   1.000
_cell.length_b   1.000
_cell.length_c   1.000
_cell.angle_alpha   90.00
_cell.angle_beta   90.00
_cell.angle_gamma   90.00
#
_symmetry.space_group_name_H-M   'P 1'
#
loop_
_entity.id
_entity.type
_entity.pdbx_description
1 polymer ?
#
loop_
_entity_poly.entity_id
_entity_poly.type
_entity_poly.pdbx_seq_one_letter_code
_entity_poly.pdbx_strand_id
1 'polypeptide(L)'
;MGSQSRPEISPWGRAAAGATGAVLANAIVYPLDIVKTRLQVQVRQQRVADQSITDTPHYSSTWDAISRIVAEDGIPGLYAGINGSLIGVASTNFAYFYWYTIARSLYVKSAKAHNSPSIAIELALGAAAGALAQLFTIPVAVVTTRQQTAHRVDRKSLFATAREVIEGPDGMSGLWRGLKASLVLVVNPAITYGAYERLRTITFNGREKLRPWEAFILGALSKAMATVVTQPLIVAKVGLQSKAPAARKGKSFKSFIEVMRFIIDHEGPLALFKGIGPQIFKGLLVQGILMMTKESACINHQPAILFFQPIKKAKANIMAKSKNSSQHNQWRKAHRNGIKKPKTSRYPSLKGTDPKFRRNHRHALHGTAKALKEAKEGKREVV
;
A
#
# COMPACT_ATOMS: atom_id res chain seq x y z
N MET A 1 34.99 1.10 -11.21
CA MET A 1 33.62 1.59 -11.01
C MET A 1 33.39 1.77 -9.52
N GLY A 2 33.51 3.00 -9.02
CA GLY A 2 33.35 3.30 -7.59
C GLY A 2 31.88 3.18 -7.19
N SER A 3 31.63 2.37 -6.15
CA SER A 3 30.38 2.36 -5.39
C SER A 3 30.11 3.78 -4.88
N GLN A 4 29.29 4.55 -5.60
CA GLN A 4 28.78 5.82 -5.13
C GLN A 4 27.89 5.54 -3.91
N SER A 5 28.34 5.99 -2.74
CA SER A 5 27.54 6.00 -1.51
C SER A 5 26.30 6.86 -1.76
N ARG A 6 25.15 6.19 -1.78
CA ARG A 6 23.85 6.75 -2.10
C ARG A 6 23.42 7.68 -0.96
N PRO A 7 22.84 8.86 -1.22
CA PRO A 7 22.37 9.74 -0.17
C PRO A 7 21.24 9.05 0.61
N GLU A 8 21.49 8.74 1.87
CA GLU A 8 20.51 8.14 2.76
C GLU A 8 19.38 9.15 3.01
N ILE A 9 18.21 8.87 2.44
CA ILE A 9 16.98 9.57 2.77
C ILE A 9 16.71 9.41 4.27
N SER A 10 16.52 10.55 4.95
CA SER A 10 16.16 10.61 6.38
C SER A 10 15.01 9.64 6.68
N PRO A 11 15.00 8.96 7.85
CA PRO A 11 13.90 8.08 8.27
C PRO A 11 12.51 8.72 8.10
N TRP A 12 12.40 10.02 8.36
CA TRP A 12 11.19 10.82 8.15
C TRP A 12 10.81 10.96 6.67
N GLY A 13 11.80 11.10 5.77
CA GLY A 13 11.57 11.13 4.33
C GLY A 13 11.09 9.78 3.78
N ARG A 14 11.60 8.66 4.32
CA ARG A 14 11.11 7.31 4.00
C ARG A 14 9.69 7.09 4.50
N ALA A 15 9.41 7.52 5.73
CA ALA A 15 8.08 7.44 6.32
C ALA A 15 7.06 8.28 5.54
N ALA A 16 7.39 9.54 5.20
CA ALA A 16 6.51 10.43 4.45
C ALA A 16 6.24 9.91 3.03
N ALA A 17 7.27 9.43 2.33
CA ALA A 17 7.13 8.82 1.00
C ALA A 17 6.28 7.54 1.05
N GLY A 18 6.50 6.69 2.06
CA GLY A 18 5.73 5.46 2.28
C GLY A 18 4.26 5.76 2.62
N ALA A 19 4.01 6.73 3.49
CA ALA A 19 2.65 7.16 3.86
C ALA A 19 1.91 7.76 2.66
N THR A 20 2.56 8.63 1.89
CA THR A 20 1.95 9.26 0.70
C THR A 20 1.64 8.23 -0.38
N GLY A 21 2.55 7.29 -0.63
CA GLY A 21 2.32 6.17 -1.54
C GLY A 21 1.18 5.26 -1.08
N ALA A 22 1.09 4.96 0.22
CA ALA A 22 0.01 4.15 0.78
C ALA A 22 -1.36 4.84 0.69
N VAL A 23 -1.43 6.16 0.93
CA VAL A 23 -2.69 6.92 0.79
C VAL A 23 -3.15 6.95 -0.67
N LEU A 24 -2.23 7.21 -1.61
CA LEU A 24 -2.56 7.21 -3.05
C LEU A 24 -2.98 5.83 -3.55
N ALA A 25 -2.26 4.78 -3.16
CA ALA A 25 -2.63 3.40 -3.52
C ALA A 25 -4.01 3.03 -2.97
N ASN A 26 -4.29 3.37 -1.70
CA ASN A 26 -5.60 3.17 -1.12
C ASN A 26 -6.68 3.97 -1.85
N ALA A 27 -6.44 5.22 -2.22
CA ALA A 27 -7.41 6.03 -2.95
C ALA A 27 -7.76 5.45 -4.33
N ILE A 28 -6.78 4.91 -5.06
CA ILE A 28 -7.02 4.27 -6.36
C ILE A 28 -7.83 2.97 -6.19
N VAL A 29 -7.54 2.21 -5.13
CA VAL A 29 -8.15 0.90 -4.89
C VAL A 29 -9.49 1.00 -4.14
N TYR A 30 -9.77 2.14 -3.50
CA TYR A 30 -10.92 2.34 -2.63
C TYR A 30 -12.29 2.03 -3.26
N PRO A 31 -12.56 2.38 -4.54
CA PRO A 31 -13.83 2.03 -5.18
C PRO A 31 -14.12 0.51 -5.14
N LEU A 32 -13.08 -0.33 -5.25
CA LEU A 32 -13.23 -1.78 -5.13
C LEU A 32 -13.54 -2.23 -3.70
N ASP A 33 -13.06 -1.50 -2.69
CA ASP A 33 -13.41 -1.76 -1.30
C ASP A 33 -14.88 -1.47 -1.03
N ILE A 34 -15.41 -0.37 -1.55
CA ILE A 34 -16.82 -0.04 -1.39
C ILE A 34 -17.71 -1.08 -2.09
N VAL A 35 -17.35 -1.47 -3.32
CA VAL A 35 -18.14 -2.44 -4.10
C VAL A 35 -18.12 -3.80 -3.42
N LYS A 36 -16.93 -4.23 -2.93
CA LYS A 36 -16.78 -5.46 -2.17
C LYS A 36 -17.67 -5.45 -0.93
N THR A 37 -17.59 -4.42 -0.09
CA THR A 37 -18.33 -4.40 1.18
C THR A 37 -19.84 -4.31 0.98
N ARG A 38 -20.31 -3.54 -0.01
CA ARG A 38 -21.74 -3.52 -0.38
C ARG A 38 -22.23 -4.87 -0.90
N LEU A 39 -21.48 -5.53 -1.80
CA LEU A 39 -21.82 -6.86 -2.30
C LEU A 39 -21.86 -7.93 -1.21
N GLN A 40 -20.99 -7.83 -0.19
CA GLN A 40 -20.91 -8.79 0.91
C GLN A 40 -22.03 -8.63 1.94
N VAL A 41 -22.63 -7.44 2.04
CA VAL A 41 -23.69 -7.13 3.01
C VAL A 41 -25.08 -7.28 2.40
N GLN A 42 -25.18 -7.14 1.08
CA GLN A 42 -26.43 -7.28 0.37
C GLN A 42 -26.99 -8.71 0.48
N VAL A 43 -28.15 -8.82 1.12
CA VAL A 43 -28.98 -10.03 1.13
C VAL A 43 -30.15 -9.81 0.16
N ARG A 44 -30.30 -10.73 -0.78
CA ARG A 44 -31.41 -10.87 -1.73
C ARG A 44 -32.66 -11.11 -0.90
N GLN A 45 -33.55 -10.14 -0.93
CA GLN A 45 -34.91 -10.38 -0.46
C GLN A 45 -35.58 -11.35 -1.43
N GLN A 46 -36.23 -12.38 -0.89
CA GLN A 46 -37.25 -13.12 -1.62
C GLN A 46 -38.31 -12.10 -2.06
N ARG A 47 -38.63 -12.07 -3.36
CA ARG A 47 -39.72 -11.25 -3.89
C ARG A 47 -41.02 -11.72 -3.23
N VAL A 48 -41.47 -11.02 -2.19
CA VAL A 48 -42.84 -11.12 -1.72
C VAL A 48 -43.64 -10.20 -2.64
N ALA A 49 -44.65 -10.76 -3.31
CA ALA A 49 -45.40 -10.15 -4.40
C ALA A 49 -46.30 -8.96 -3.99
N ASP A 50 -46.22 -8.49 -2.75
CA ASP A 50 -47.02 -7.39 -2.24
C ASP A 50 -46.23 -6.68 -1.13
N GLN A 51 -45.53 -5.60 -1.49
CA GLN A 51 -45.35 -4.40 -0.66
C GLN A 51 -44.38 -3.42 -1.33
N SER A 52 -44.85 -2.17 -1.38
CA SER A 52 -44.22 -0.98 -1.94
C SER A 52 -42.79 -0.69 -1.45
N ILE A 53 -41.89 -0.51 -2.42
CA ILE A 53 -40.80 0.48 -2.45
C ILE A 53 -39.99 0.64 -1.15
N THR A 54 -39.03 -0.26 -0.93
CA THR A 54 -37.72 0.11 -0.39
C THR A 54 -36.65 -0.59 -1.23
N ASP A 55 -36.32 0.04 -2.37
CA ASP A 55 -35.30 -0.43 -3.32
C ASP A 55 -33.94 -0.52 -2.62
N THR A 56 -33.62 -1.71 -2.09
CA THR A 56 -32.22 -2.05 -1.85
C THR A 56 -31.64 -2.53 -3.18
N PRO A 57 -30.74 -1.77 -3.83
CA PRO A 57 -30.27 -2.10 -5.17
C PRO A 57 -29.55 -3.45 -5.12
N HIS A 58 -30.15 -4.44 -5.79
CA HIS A 58 -29.54 -5.75 -5.92
C HIS A 58 -28.41 -5.67 -6.95
N TYR A 59 -27.15 -5.67 -6.51
CA TYR A 59 -26.01 -5.66 -7.41
C TYR A 59 -25.74 -7.07 -7.94
N SER A 60 -25.83 -7.25 -9.26
CA SER A 60 -25.59 -8.53 -9.93
C SER A 60 -24.11 -8.79 -10.19
N SER A 61 -23.30 -7.73 -10.28
CA SER A 61 -21.89 -7.79 -10.70
C SER A 61 -21.11 -6.60 -10.17
N THR A 62 -19.78 -6.71 -10.14
CA THR A 62 -18.87 -5.61 -9.77
C THR A 62 -19.12 -4.36 -10.62
N TRP A 63 -19.33 -4.52 -11.92
CA TRP A 63 -19.57 -3.41 -12.84
C TRP A 63 -20.95 -2.77 -12.61
N ASP A 64 -21.98 -3.60 -12.41
CA ASP A 64 -23.35 -3.16 -12.08
C ASP A 64 -23.38 -2.39 -10.74
N ALA A 65 -22.60 -2.84 -9.74
CA ALA A 65 -22.42 -2.11 -8.49
C ALA A 65 -21.78 -0.73 -8.71
N ILE A 66 -20.72 -0.65 -9.51
CA ILE A 66 -20.05 0.63 -9.81
C ILE A 66 -21.02 1.56 -10.54
N SER A 67 -21.70 1.10 -11.60
CA SER A 67 -22.59 1.93 -12.40
C SER A 67 -23.75 2.47 -11.58
N ARG A 68 -24.37 1.65 -10.72
CA ARG A 68 -25.48 2.07 -9.87
C ARG A 68 -25.05 3.04 -8.77
N ILE A 69 -23.91 2.79 -8.13
CA ILE A 69 -23.37 3.73 -7.12
C ILE A 69 -23.10 5.09 -7.77
N VAL A 70 -22.55 5.11 -8.98
CA VAL A 70 -22.30 6.36 -9.71
C VAL A 70 -23.61 7.02 -10.14
N ALA A 71 -24.64 6.26 -10.51
CA ALA A 71 -25.95 6.81 -10.86
C ALA A 71 -26.70 7.41 -9.66
N GLU A 72 -26.65 6.76 -8.49
CA GLU A 72 -27.36 7.19 -7.26
C GLU A 72 -26.59 8.28 -6.49
N ASP A 73 -25.31 8.05 -6.22
CA ASP A 73 -24.50 8.87 -5.32
C ASP A 73 -23.45 9.73 -6.06
N GLY A 74 -23.31 9.56 -7.37
CA GLY A 74 -22.24 10.17 -8.15
C GLY A 74 -20.86 9.54 -7.87
N ILE A 75 -19.82 10.11 -8.50
CA ILE A 75 -18.42 9.72 -8.26
C ILE A 75 -18.04 9.80 -6.75
N PRO A 76 -18.48 10.80 -5.96
CA PRO A 76 -18.20 10.83 -4.53
C PRO A 76 -18.73 9.62 -3.75
N GLY A 77 -19.79 8.97 -4.25
CA GLY A 77 -20.34 7.75 -3.67
C GLY A 77 -19.35 6.58 -3.61
N LEU A 78 -18.45 6.47 -4.60
CA LEU A 78 -17.41 5.45 -4.66
C LEU A 78 -16.32 5.64 -3.59
N TYR A 79 -16.22 6.85 -3.03
CA TYR A 79 -15.21 7.25 -2.03
C TYR A 79 -15.77 7.36 -0.62
N ALA A 80 -16.98 6.87 -0.42
CA ALA A 80 -17.69 7.19 0.79
C ALA A 80 -17.30 6.29 1.97
N GLY A 81 -16.91 6.93 3.08
CA GLY A 81 -16.27 6.24 4.21
C GLY A 81 -14.75 6.13 4.08
N ILE A 82 -14.11 6.81 3.11
CA ILE A 82 -12.65 6.76 2.94
C ILE A 82 -11.90 7.23 4.19
N ASN A 83 -12.40 8.24 4.89
CA ASN A 83 -11.80 8.72 6.15
C ASN A 83 -11.77 7.62 7.22
N GLY A 84 -12.87 6.89 7.39
CA GLY A 84 -12.94 5.74 8.30
C GLY A 84 -11.95 4.65 7.91
N SER A 85 -11.88 4.34 6.61
CA SER A 85 -10.96 3.35 6.09
C SER A 85 -9.49 3.73 6.25
N LEU A 86 -9.13 5.00 6.04
CA LEU A 86 -7.75 5.48 6.24
C LEU A 86 -7.35 5.39 7.72
N ILE A 87 -8.24 5.80 8.63
CA ILE A 87 -8.03 5.64 10.07
C ILE A 87 -7.94 4.15 10.44
N GLY A 88 -8.79 3.31 9.85
CA GLY A 88 -8.76 1.86 10.03
C GLY A 88 -7.47 1.21 9.58
N VAL A 89 -6.95 1.60 8.41
CA VAL A 89 -5.66 1.13 7.88
C VAL A 89 -4.50 1.60 8.77
N ALA A 90 -4.49 2.88 9.15
CA ALA A 90 -3.47 3.43 10.05
C ALA A 90 -3.47 2.73 11.41
N SER A 91 -4.65 2.56 12.01
CA SER A 91 -4.85 1.85 13.28
C SER A 91 -4.40 0.39 13.17
N THR A 92 -4.76 -0.31 12.10
CA THR A 92 -4.38 -1.71 11.88
C THR A 92 -2.88 -1.88 11.75
N ASN A 93 -2.24 -1.05 10.93
CA ASN A 93 -0.79 -1.12 10.75
C ASN A 93 -0.05 -0.77 12.03
N PHE A 94 -0.46 0.30 12.72
CA PHE A 94 0.16 0.71 13.98
C PHE A 94 0.03 -0.39 15.04
N ALA A 95 -1.19 -0.89 15.28
CA ALA A 95 -1.43 -1.92 16.28
C ALA A 95 -0.68 -3.21 15.96
N TYR A 96 -0.66 -3.64 14.69
CA TYR A 96 0.08 -4.81 14.26
C TYR A 96 1.59 -4.67 14.53
N PHE A 97 2.22 -3.59 14.05
CA PHE A 97 3.67 -3.40 14.24
C PHE A 97 4.05 -3.22 15.70
N TYR A 98 3.22 -2.52 16.48
CA TYR A 98 3.42 -2.35 17.92
C TYR A 98 3.41 -3.70 18.64
N TRP A 99 2.34 -4.49 18.49
CA TRP A 99 2.22 -5.79 19.14
C TRP A 99 3.22 -6.82 18.61
N TYR A 100 3.55 -6.78 17.33
CA TYR A 100 4.57 -7.63 16.73
C TYR A 100 5.95 -7.32 17.31
N THR A 101 6.29 -6.03 17.47
CA THR A 101 7.57 -5.62 18.09
C THR A 101 7.64 -6.11 19.53
N ILE A 102 6.55 -5.96 20.30
CA ILE A 102 6.48 -6.46 21.68
C ILE A 102 6.65 -7.98 21.70
N ALA A 103 5.82 -8.71 20.95
CA ALA A 103 5.85 -10.17 20.89
C ALA A 103 7.25 -10.69 20.51
N ARG A 104 7.87 -10.09 19.50
CA ARG A 104 9.22 -10.43 19.06
C ARG A 104 10.27 -10.11 20.14
N SER A 105 10.19 -8.96 20.79
CA SER A 105 11.12 -8.58 21.85
C SER A 105 11.03 -9.51 23.07
N LEU A 106 9.82 -9.92 23.46
CA LEU A 106 9.58 -10.87 24.53
C LEU A 106 10.14 -12.25 24.18
N TYR A 107 9.92 -12.71 22.94
CA TYR A 107 10.48 -13.97 22.46
C TYR A 107 12.02 -13.97 22.48
N VAL A 108 12.67 -12.94 21.93
CA VAL A 108 14.14 -12.86 21.91
C VAL A 108 14.73 -12.83 23.33
N LYS A 109 14.10 -12.09 24.24
CA LYS A 109 14.50 -12.05 25.66
C LYS A 109 14.30 -13.40 26.37
N SER A 110 13.16 -14.05 26.13
CA SER A 110 12.81 -15.33 26.77
C SER A 110 13.62 -16.51 26.24
N ALA A 111 13.86 -16.57 24.93
CA ALA A 111 14.57 -17.66 24.28
C ALA A 111 16.10 -17.57 24.44
N LYS A 112 16.64 -16.49 25.03
CA LYS A 112 18.09 -16.15 25.04
C LYS A 112 18.74 -16.36 23.67
N ALA A 113 17.96 -16.19 22.61
CA ALA A 113 18.35 -16.62 21.27
C ALA A 113 19.15 -15.50 20.60
N HIS A 114 20.41 -15.79 20.28
CA HIS A 114 21.26 -14.91 19.48
C HIS A 114 20.95 -14.97 17.97
N ASN A 115 20.16 -15.96 17.53
CA ASN A 115 19.81 -16.17 16.13
C ASN A 115 18.45 -15.58 15.78
N SER A 116 18.28 -15.17 14.52
CA SER A 116 17.00 -14.72 14.00
C SER A 116 15.94 -15.83 14.12
N PRO A 117 14.69 -15.51 14.52
CA PRO A 117 13.62 -16.50 14.66
C PRO A 117 13.36 -17.22 13.33
N SER A 118 12.99 -18.49 13.40
CA SER A 118 12.60 -19.27 12.22
C SER A 118 11.32 -18.72 11.60
N ILE A 119 11.07 -19.02 10.32
CA ILE A 119 9.87 -18.57 9.59
C ILE A 119 8.58 -18.98 10.33
N ALA A 120 8.54 -20.18 10.91
CA ALA A 120 7.40 -20.66 11.68
C ALA A 120 7.15 -19.81 12.94
N ILE A 121 8.21 -19.38 13.61
CA ILE A 121 8.12 -18.54 14.81
C ILE A 121 7.73 -17.10 14.42
N GLU A 122 8.27 -16.58 13.33
CA GLU A 122 7.86 -15.28 12.77
C GLU A 122 6.36 -15.26 12.40
N LEU A 123 5.85 -16.35 11.81
CA LEU A 123 4.42 -16.51 11.53
C LEU A 123 3.58 -16.60 12.80
N ALA A 124 4.04 -17.34 13.82
CA ALA A 124 3.33 -17.46 15.10
C ALA A 124 3.30 -16.12 15.87
N LEU A 125 4.42 -15.40 15.91
CA LEU A 125 4.51 -14.06 16.49
C LEU A 125 3.62 -13.06 15.73
N GLY A 126 3.62 -13.13 14.40
CA GLY A 126 2.73 -12.33 13.55
C GLY A 126 1.25 -12.65 13.79
N ALA A 127 0.88 -13.92 13.99
CA ALA A 127 -0.47 -14.32 14.32
C ALA A 127 -0.90 -13.82 15.71
N ALA A 128 -0.05 -13.98 16.73
CA ALA A 128 -0.31 -13.48 18.08
C ALA A 128 -0.48 -11.96 18.09
N ALA A 129 0.42 -11.24 17.41
CA ALA A 129 0.34 -9.80 17.24
C ALA A 129 -0.94 -9.36 16.49
N GLY A 130 -1.30 -10.09 15.43
CA GLY A 130 -2.53 -9.86 14.68
C GLY A 130 -3.78 -10.05 15.54
N ALA A 131 -3.83 -11.08 16.38
CA ALA A 131 -4.93 -11.31 17.31
C ALA A 131 -5.05 -10.20 18.36
N LEU A 132 -3.94 -9.76 18.96
CA LEU A 132 -3.92 -8.64 19.92
C LEU A 132 -4.31 -7.31 19.26
N ALA A 133 -3.84 -7.05 18.05
CA ALA A 133 -4.18 -5.86 17.28
C ALA A 133 -5.69 -5.79 16.99
N GLN A 134 -6.38 -6.92 16.86
CA GLN A 134 -7.83 -6.93 16.64
C GLN A 134 -8.63 -6.33 17.79
N LEU A 135 -8.14 -6.39 19.03
CA LEU A 135 -8.82 -5.78 20.17
C LEU A 135 -8.99 -4.26 20.00
N PHE A 136 -8.04 -3.61 19.33
CA PHE A 136 -8.05 -2.15 19.13
C PHE A 136 -8.59 -1.74 17.75
N THR A 137 -8.50 -2.62 16.76
CA THR A 137 -8.81 -2.28 15.36
C THR A 137 -10.25 -2.63 14.98
N ILE A 138 -10.90 -3.58 15.67
CA ILE A 138 -12.28 -3.98 15.38
C ILE A 138 -13.29 -2.84 15.60
N PRO A 139 -13.21 -2.00 16.66
CA PRO A 139 -14.08 -0.84 16.80
C PRO A 139 -14.06 0.09 15.58
N VAL A 140 -12.87 0.39 15.07
CA VAL A 140 -12.70 1.23 13.88
C VAL A 140 -13.24 0.54 12.63
N ALA A 141 -13.03 -0.78 12.51
CA ALA A 141 -13.55 -1.58 11.41
C ALA A 141 -15.10 -1.59 11.40
N VAL A 142 -15.75 -1.78 12.55
CA VAL A 142 -17.23 -1.76 12.66
C VAL A 142 -17.80 -0.43 12.19
N VAL A 143 -17.24 0.68 12.68
CA VAL A 143 -17.69 2.03 12.30
C VAL A 143 -17.49 2.28 10.80
N THR A 144 -16.34 1.86 10.26
CA THR A 144 -16.03 2.00 8.83
C THR A 144 -16.96 1.18 7.96
N THR A 145 -17.20 -0.09 8.31
CA THR A 145 -18.10 -0.97 7.56
C THR A 145 -19.52 -0.43 7.55
N ARG A 146 -20.03 0.07 8.69
CA ARG A 146 -21.35 0.73 8.74
C ARG A 146 -21.44 1.95 7.83
N GLN A 147 -20.38 2.76 7.76
CA GLN A 147 -20.34 3.91 6.84
C GLN A 147 -20.25 3.51 5.37
N GLN A 148 -19.55 2.43 5.04
CA GLN A 148 -19.41 1.94 3.66
C GLN A 148 -20.73 1.35 3.13
N THR A 149 -21.53 0.74 4.02
CA THR A 149 -22.81 0.11 3.67
C THR A 149 -24.01 1.06 3.79
N ALA A 150 -23.84 2.22 4.42
CA ALA A 150 -24.93 3.20 4.55
C ALA A 150 -25.24 3.88 3.21
N HIS A 151 -26.54 4.11 2.97
CA HIS A 151 -27.01 5.00 1.90
C HIS A 151 -26.56 6.43 2.16
N ARG A 152 -26.45 7.24 1.10
CA ARG A 152 -25.95 8.62 1.18
C ARG A 152 -26.73 9.51 2.16
N VAL A 153 -28.05 9.34 2.23
CA VAL A 153 -28.92 10.12 3.13
C VAL A 153 -28.69 9.77 4.60
N ASP A 154 -28.42 8.50 4.90
CA ASP A 154 -28.19 8.00 6.27
C ASP A 154 -26.73 8.07 6.71
N ARG A 155 -25.84 8.60 5.87
CA ARG A 155 -24.39 8.57 6.15
C ARG A 155 -24.03 9.64 7.18
N LYS A 156 -23.89 9.21 8.43
CA LYS A 156 -23.45 10.04 9.56
C LYS A 156 -21.92 10.16 9.63
N SER A 157 -21.42 11.10 10.43
CA SER A 157 -20.00 11.21 10.77
C SER A 157 -19.48 9.96 11.49
N LEU A 158 -18.16 9.76 11.54
CA LEU A 158 -17.55 8.60 12.20
C LEU A 158 -17.94 8.52 13.67
N PHE A 159 -17.88 9.66 14.38
CA PHE A 159 -18.26 9.77 15.78
C PHE A 159 -19.75 9.53 16.00
N ALA A 160 -20.61 10.08 15.14
CA ALA A 160 -22.05 9.84 15.23
C ALA A 160 -22.41 8.38 14.94
N THR A 161 -21.70 7.73 14.01
CA THR A 161 -21.87 6.29 13.72
C THR A 161 -21.39 5.43 14.89
N ALA A 162 -20.27 5.78 15.51
CA ALA A 162 -19.77 5.11 16.71
C ALA A 162 -20.75 5.25 17.88
N ARG A 163 -21.28 6.46 18.09
CA ARG A 163 -22.30 6.75 19.10
C ARG A 163 -23.58 5.94 18.87
N GLU A 164 -24.07 5.86 17.63
CA GLU A 164 -25.21 5.02 17.26
C GLU A 164 -24.96 3.52 17.52
N VAL A 165 -23.72 3.04 17.37
CA VAL A 165 -23.38 1.65 17.72
C VAL A 165 -23.48 1.44 19.23
N ILE A 166 -22.95 2.39 20.02
CA ILE A 166 -22.91 2.33 21.49
C ILE A 166 -24.30 2.51 22.10
N GLU A 167 -25.14 3.37 21.52
CA GLU A 167 -26.54 3.58 21.95
C GLU A 167 -27.47 2.44 21.50
N GLY A 168 -26.96 1.50 20.71
CA GLY A 168 -27.69 0.32 20.27
C GLY A 168 -27.86 -0.76 21.37
N PRO A 169 -28.57 -1.86 21.05
CA PRO A 169 -28.95 -2.89 22.02
C PRO A 169 -27.77 -3.62 22.69
N ASP A 170 -26.58 -3.63 22.06
CA ASP A 170 -25.39 -4.31 22.58
C ASP A 170 -24.47 -3.36 23.38
N GLY A 171 -24.83 -2.08 23.50
CA GLY A 171 -24.00 -1.09 24.18
C GLY A 171 -22.61 -0.94 23.55
N MET A 172 -21.61 -0.70 24.41
CA MET A 172 -20.19 -0.63 24.03
C MET A 172 -19.67 -1.90 23.34
N SER A 173 -20.20 -3.08 23.72
CA SER A 173 -19.78 -4.36 23.14
C SER A 173 -20.12 -4.49 21.65
N GLY A 174 -21.06 -3.68 21.15
CA GLY A 174 -21.42 -3.59 19.73
C GLY A 174 -20.23 -3.20 18.83
N LEU A 175 -19.25 -2.47 19.36
CA LEU A 175 -18.02 -2.11 18.63
C LEU A 175 -17.09 -3.29 18.38
N TRP A 176 -17.25 -4.41 19.09
CA TRP A 176 -16.46 -5.64 18.90
C TRP A 176 -17.21 -6.71 18.10
N ARG A 177 -18.31 -6.35 17.42
CA ARG A 177 -19.00 -7.28 16.53
C ARG A 177 -18.06 -7.78 15.43
N GLY A 178 -18.02 -9.10 15.28
CA GLY A 178 -17.11 -9.77 14.36
C GLY A 178 -15.72 -10.08 14.92
N LEU A 179 -15.41 -9.78 16.19
CA LEU A 179 -14.12 -10.13 16.81
C LEU A 179 -13.84 -11.64 16.72
N LYS A 180 -14.80 -12.50 17.09
CA LYS A 180 -14.64 -13.97 17.00
C LYS A 180 -14.31 -14.44 15.58
N ALA A 181 -15.04 -13.93 14.58
CA ALA A 181 -14.76 -14.24 13.18
C ALA A 181 -13.39 -13.71 12.74
N SER A 182 -13.02 -12.52 13.20
CA SER A 182 -11.72 -11.92 12.89
C SER A 182 -10.56 -12.70 13.50
N LEU A 183 -10.70 -13.25 14.70
CA LEU A 183 -9.67 -14.07 15.34
C LEU A 183 -9.42 -15.36 14.57
N VAL A 184 -10.48 -16.01 14.08
CA VAL A 184 -10.32 -17.18 13.20
C VAL A 184 -9.68 -16.77 11.86
N LEU A 185 -9.99 -15.59 11.34
CA LEU A 185 -9.34 -15.05 10.13
C LEU A 185 -7.85 -14.72 10.29
N VAL A 186 -7.31 -14.68 11.52
CA VAL A 186 -5.86 -14.53 11.75
C VAL A 186 -5.08 -15.71 11.15
N VAL A 187 -5.73 -16.85 10.90
CA VAL A 187 -5.09 -18.02 10.28
C VAL A 187 -4.86 -17.85 8.76
N ASN A 188 -5.45 -16.83 8.11
CA ASN A 188 -5.36 -16.63 6.66
C ASN A 188 -3.92 -16.53 6.11
N PRO A 189 -2.97 -15.80 6.74
CA PRO A 189 -1.57 -15.80 6.31
C PRO A 189 -0.93 -17.18 6.40
N ALA A 190 -1.25 -17.98 7.41
CA ALA A 190 -0.74 -19.35 7.53
C ALA A 190 -1.28 -20.27 6.41
N ILE A 191 -2.57 -20.16 6.07
CA ILE A 191 -3.16 -20.86 4.92
C ILE A 191 -2.48 -20.43 3.62
N THR A 192 -2.26 -19.11 3.44
CA THR A 192 -1.61 -18.56 2.25
C THR A 192 -0.19 -19.10 2.10
N TYR A 193 0.59 -19.12 3.19
CA TYR A 193 1.96 -19.65 3.19
C TYR A 193 1.99 -21.16 2.95
N GLY A 194 1.11 -21.93 3.61
CA GLY A 194 0.99 -23.36 3.37
C GLY A 194 0.62 -23.69 1.91
N ALA A 195 -0.33 -22.95 1.33
CA ALA A 195 -0.68 -23.07 -0.08
C ALA A 195 0.50 -22.71 -0.99
N TYR A 196 1.26 -21.67 -0.64
CA TYR A 196 2.45 -21.25 -1.39
C TYR A 196 3.52 -22.32 -1.41
N GLU A 197 3.89 -22.89 -0.27
CA GLU A 197 4.87 -23.97 -0.19
C GLU A 197 4.41 -25.19 -1.00
N ARG A 198 3.15 -25.60 -0.87
CA ARG A 198 2.60 -26.75 -1.63
C ARG A 198 2.62 -26.51 -3.14
N LEU A 199 2.13 -25.35 -3.59
CA LEU A 199 2.16 -25.00 -5.01
C LEU A 199 3.59 -24.87 -5.54
N ARG A 200 4.52 -24.36 -4.73
CA ARG A 200 5.93 -24.25 -5.09
C ARG A 200 6.55 -25.62 -5.31
N THR A 201 6.36 -26.56 -4.38
CA THR A 201 6.91 -27.91 -4.47
C THR A 201 6.35 -28.66 -5.68
N ILE A 202 5.05 -28.52 -5.97
CA ILE A 202 4.41 -29.19 -7.11
C ILE A 202 4.89 -28.61 -8.44
N THR A 203 4.93 -27.27 -8.56
CA THR A 203 5.15 -26.60 -9.86
C THR A 203 6.62 -26.38 -10.18
N PHE A 204 7.47 -26.22 -9.17
CA PHE A 204 8.88 -25.82 -9.31
C PHE A 204 9.83 -26.71 -8.50
N ASN A 205 9.60 -28.02 -8.52
CA ASN A 205 10.43 -28.97 -7.79
C ASN A 205 11.92 -28.83 -8.20
N GLY A 206 12.81 -28.64 -7.23
CA GLY A 206 14.25 -28.51 -7.47
C GLY A 206 14.77 -27.15 -7.96
N ARG A 207 13.93 -26.10 -8.10
CA ARG A 207 14.40 -24.74 -8.45
C ARG A 207 14.55 -23.84 -7.22
N GLU A 208 15.78 -23.42 -6.92
CA GLU A 208 16.05 -22.53 -5.79
C GLU A 208 15.56 -21.09 -6.00
N LYS A 209 15.60 -20.58 -7.24
CA LYS A 209 15.26 -19.19 -7.58
C LYS A 209 14.13 -19.12 -8.61
N LEU A 210 13.03 -18.48 -8.23
CA LEU A 210 11.90 -18.18 -9.11
C LEU A 210 12.12 -16.83 -9.79
N ARG A 211 11.67 -16.70 -11.05
CA ARG A 211 11.61 -15.40 -11.73
C ARG A 211 10.56 -14.51 -11.04
N PRO A 212 10.68 -13.17 -11.11
CA PRO A 212 9.73 -12.27 -10.45
C PRO A 212 8.26 -12.51 -10.80
N TRP A 213 7.96 -12.80 -12.07
CA TRP A 213 6.59 -13.09 -12.52
C TRP A 213 6.10 -14.47 -12.07
N GLU A 214 6.97 -15.48 -11.99
CA GLU A 214 6.64 -16.82 -11.47
C GLU A 214 6.29 -16.73 -9.98
N ALA A 215 7.12 -16.00 -9.20
CA ALA A 215 6.86 -15.75 -7.78
C ALA A 215 5.56 -14.94 -7.58
N PHE A 216 5.26 -14.00 -8.48
CA PHE A 216 4.00 -13.26 -8.48
C PHE A 216 2.79 -14.16 -8.70
N ILE A 217 2.79 -14.99 -9.77
CA ILE A 217 1.68 -15.90 -10.07
C ILE A 217 1.49 -16.90 -8.93
N LEU A 218 2.59 -17.47 -8.44
CA LEU A 218 2.56 -18.41 -7.33
C LEU A 218 1.98 -17.77 -6.06
N GLY A 219 2.42 -16.56 -5.71
CA GLY A 219 1.86 -15.79 -4.60
C GLY A 219 0.39 -15.44 -4.78
N ALA A 220 0.00 -15.03 -5.99
CA ALA A 220 -1.38 -14.69 -6.34
C ALA A 220 -2.33 -15.88 -6.25
N LEU A 221 -1.95 -17.04 -6.80
CA LEU A 221 -2.72 -18.29 -6.71
C LEU A 221 -2.87 -18.75 -5.26
N SER A 222 -1.77 -18.73 -4.50
CA SER A 222 -1.79 -19.09 -3.07
C SER A 222 -2.74 -18.20 -2.29
N LYS A 223 -2.74 -16.89 -2.58
CA LYS A 223 -3.64 -15.93 -1.93
C LYS A 223 -5.09 -16.10 -2.35
N ALA A 224 -5.34 -16.43 -3.62
CA ALA A 224 -6.67 -16.73 -4.13
C ALA A 224 -7.25 -17.99 -3.46
N MET A 225 -6.48 -19.07 -3.34
CA MET A 225 -6.89 -20.29 -2.65
C MET A 225 -7.23 -20.02 -1.17
N ALA A 226 -6.35 -19.32 -0.45
CA ALA A 226 -6.62 -18.94 0.94
C ALA A 226 -7.87 -18.05 1.06
N THR A 227 -8.11 -17.18 0.09
CA THR A 227 -9.30 -16.33 0.03
C THR A 227 -10.56 -17.17 -0.17
N VAL A 228 -10.57 -18.14 -1.09
CA VAL A 228 -11.72 -19.03 -1.32
C VAL A 228 -12.09 -19.76 -0.02
N VAL A 229 -11.11 -20.32 0.68
CA VAL A 229 -11.34 -21.05 1.95
C VAL A 229 -11.88 -20.12 3.04
N THR A 230 -11.36 -18.89 3.12
CA THR A 230 -11.75 -17.94 4.19
C THR A 230 -12.96 -17.09 3.84
N GLN A 231 -13.44 -17.12 2.58
CA GLN A 231 -14.49 -16.24 2.08
C GLN A 231 -15.80 -16.30 2.89
N PRO A 232 -16.35 -17.49 3.24
CA PRO A 232 -17.58 -17.56 4.03
C PRO A 232 -17.47 -16.81 5.35
N LEU A 233 -16.31 -16.90 5.99
CA LEU A 233 -16.03 -16.23 7.26
C LEU A 233 -15.80 -14.72 7.09
N ILE A 234 -15.22 -14.30 5.95
CA ILE A 234 -15.09 -12.88 5.59
C ILE A 234 -16.47 -12.26 5.41
N VAL A 235 -17.36 -12.91 4.67
CA VAL A 235 -18.74 -12.44 4.47
C VAL A 235 -19.49 -12.39 5.81
N ALA A 236 -19.37 -13.43 6.63
CA ALA A 236 -19.98 -13.46 7.95
C ALA A 236 -19.45 -12.35 8.88
N LYS A 237 -18.14 -12.07 8.85
CA LYS A 237 -17.54 -10.95 9.59
C LYS A 237 -18.14 -9.62 9.13
N VAL A 238 -18.19 -9.36 7.84
CA VAL A 238 -18.70 -8.08 7.32
C VAL A 238 -20.19 -7.93 7.61
N GLY A 239 -20.98 -9.01 7.51
CA GLY A 239 -22.40 -9.03 7.90
C GLY A 239 -22.65 -8.81 9.40
N LEU A 240 -21.74 -9.23 10.28
CA LEU A 240 -21.80 -8.88 11.71
C LEU A 240 -21.51 -7.39 11.97
N GLN A 241 -20.69 -6.77 11.13
CA GLN A 241 -20.24 -5.38 11.28
C GLN A 241 -21.22 -4.38 10.66
N SER A 242 -22.01 -4.80 9.66
CA SER A 242 -23.05 -4.00 9.03
C SER A 242 -24.30 -3.86 9.91
N LYS A 243 -25.24 -3.00 9.47
CA LYS A 243 -26.59 -2.98 10.04
C LYS A 243 -27.31 -4.30 9.73
N ALA A 244 -28.23 -4.70 10.62
CA ALA A 244 -29.04 -5.88 10.42
C ALA A 244 -29.95 -5.70 9.18
N PRO A 245 -30.11 -6.73 8.34
CA PRO A 245 -31.03 -6.69 7.20
C PRO A 245 -32.46 -6.39 7.65
N ALA A 246 -33.25 -5.71 6.80
CA ALA A 246 -34.65 -5.37 7.06
C ALA A 246 -35.50 -6.61 7.42
N ALA A 247 -35.19 -7.77 6.84
CA ALA A 247 -35.82 -9.06 7.13
C ALA A 247 -35.76 -9.49 8.60
N ARG A 248 -34.80 -8.96 9.39
CA ARG A 248 -34.66 -9.23 10.83
C ARG A 248 -35.31 -8.20 11.75
N LYS A 249 -36.07 -7.23 11.21
CA LYS A 249 -36.76 -6.19 12.01
C LYS A 249 -35.83 -5.52 13.03
N GLY A 250 -34.60 -5.19 12.61
CA GLY A 250 -33.60 -4.53 13.46
C GLY A 250 -32.83 -5.42 14.44
N LYS A 251 -33.14 -6.72 14.55
CA LYS A 251 -32.39 -7.65 15.42
C LYS A 251 -31.02 -7.95 14.82
N SER A 252 -29.98 -7.55 15.56
CA SER A 252 -28.60 -7.78 15.16
C SER A 252 -28.19 -9.24 15.31
N PHE A 253 -27.27 -9.69 14.44
CA PHE A 253 -26.67 -11.02 14.52
C PHE A 253 -25.72 -11.12 15.70
N LYS A 254 -25.78 -12.25 16.44
CA LYS A 254 -24.93 -12.51 17.61
C LYS A 254 -23.72 -13.38 17.26
N SER A 255 -23.83 -14.21 16.23
CA SER A 255 -22.78 -15.15 15.82
C SER A 255 -22.53 -15.15 14.31
N PHE A 256 -21.30 -15.42 13.90
CA PHE A 256 -20.96 -15.55 12.49
C PHE A 256 -21.63 -16.78 11.87
N ILE A 257 -21.89 -17.83 12.65
CA ILE A 257 -22.65 -19.03 12.22
C ILE A 257 -24.10 -18.65 11.90
N GLU A 258 -24.68 -17.76 12.70
CA GLU A 258 -26.05 -17.27 12.50
C GLU A 258 -26.16 -16.45 11.21
N VAL A 259 -25.15 -15.61 10.91
CA VAL A 259 -25.06 -14.89 9.64
C VAL A 259 -24.95 -15.86 8.47
N MET A 260 -24.07 -16.85 8.56
CA MET A 260 -23.88 -17.82 7.47
C MET A 260 -25.16 -18.63 7.20
N ARG A 261 -25.82 -19.13 8.25
CA ARG A 261 -27.10 -19.84 8.11
C ARG A 261 -28.16 -18.95 7.48
N PHE A 262 -28.31 -17.72 7.96
CA PHE A 262 -29.26 -16.76 7.40
C PHE A 262 -29.03 -16.52 5.91
N ILE A 263 -27.77 -16.36 5.47
CA ILE A 263 -27.42 -16.19 4.07
C ILE A 263 -27.75 -17.45 3.25
N ILE A 264 -27.41 -18.64 3.76
CA ILE A 264 -27.72 -19.91 3.09
C ILE A 264 -29.24 -20.08 2.93
N ASP A 265 -30.01 -19.80 3.96
CA ASP A 265 -31.47 -20.00 3.97
C ASP A 265 -32.20 -19.03 3.03
N HIS A 266 -31.70 -17.79 2.87
CA HIS A 266 -32.37 -16.77 2.05
C HIS A 266 -31.88 -16.72 0.59
N GLU A 267 -30.61 -17.08 0.35
CA GLU A 267 -29.95 -16.86 -0.94
C GLU A 267 -29.25 -18.09 -1.52
N GLY A 268 -29.12 -19.14 -0.71
CA GLY A 268 -28.38 -20.34 -1.05
C GLY A 268 -26.89 -20.30 -0.67
N PRO A 269 -26.19 -21.44 -0.75
CA PRO A 269 -24.81 -21.59 -0.29
C PRO A 269 -23.79 -20.77 -1.10
N LEU A 270 -24.06 -20.51 -2.38
CA LEU A 270 -23.17 -19.72 -3.24
C LEU A 270 -23.08 -18.25 -2.81
N ALA A 271 -24.06 -17.74 -2.06
CA ALA A 271 -24.05 -16.37 -1.57
C ALA A 271 -22.94 -16.09 -0.55
N LEU A 272 -22.39 -17.12 0.10
CA LEU A 272 -21.21 -16.99 0.97
C LEU A 272 -19.94 -16.59 0.21
N PHE A 273 -19.94 -16.68 -1.13
CA PHE A 273 -18.81 -16.31 -1.99
C PHE A 273 -18.98 -14.94 -2.64
N LYS A 274 -19.98 -14.16 -2.23
CA LYS A 274 -20.19 -12.80 -2.74
C LYS A 274 -18.99 -11.90 -2.50
N GLY A 275 -18.72 -11.04 -3.47
CA GLY A 275 -17.60 -10.10 -3.43
C GLY A 275 -16.22 -10.74 -3.64
N ILE A 276 -16.14 -12.04 -3.98
CA ILE A 276 -14.85 -12.70 -4.25
C ILE A 276 -14.13 -12.10 -5.47
N GLY A 277 -14.86 -11.75 -6.53
CA GLY A 277 -14.31 -11.10 -7.73
C GLY A 277 -13.60 -9.78 -7.41
N PRO A 278 -14.30 -8.77 -6.83
CA PRO A 278 -13.68 -7.54 -6.35
C PRO A 278 -12.49 -7.77 -5.41
N GLN A 279 -12.59 -8.77 -4.53
CA GLN A 279 -11.55 -9.07 -3.55
C GLN A 279 -10.27 -9.62 -4.19
N ILE A 280 -10.38 -10.57 -5.12
CA ILE A 280 -9.23 -11.11 -5.86
C ILE A 280 -8.61 -10.01 -6.74
N PHE A 281 -9.44 -9.25 -7.45
CA PHE A 281 -8.97 -8.17 -8.32
C PHE A 281 -8.25 -7.07 -7.53
N LYS A 282 -8.81 -6.66 -6.38
CA LYS A 282 -8.14 -5.76 -5.43
C LYS A 282 -6.79 -6.33 -5.00
N GLY A 283 -6.73 -7.61 -4.64
CA GLY A 283 -5.49 -8.26 -4.21
C GLY A 283 -4.40 -8.19 -5.29
N LEU A 284 -4.74 -8.50 -6.53
CA LEU A 284 -3.84 -8.43 -7.68
C LEU A 284 -3.35 -7.00 -7.93
N LEU A 285 -4.24 -6.01 -7.89
CA LEU A 285 -3.87 -4.61 -8.09
C LEU A 285 -2.95 -4.09 -6.99
N VAL A 286 -3.28 -4.34 -5.73
CA VAL A 286 -2.45 -3.91 -4.59
C VAL A 286 -1.07 -4.56 -4.69
N GLN A 287 -1.01 -5.85 -5.01
CA GLN A 287 0.26 -6.56 -5.18
C GLN A 287 1.06 -6.01 -6.38
N GLY A 288 0.41 -5.75 -7.51
CA GLY A 288 1.04 -5.17 -8.70
C GLY A 288 1.61 -3.78 -8.41
N ILE A 289 0.84 -2.91 -7.74
CA ILE A 289 1.29 -1.57 -7.32
C ILE A 289 2.46 -1.69 -6.34
N LEU A 290 2.40 -2.61 -5.38
CA LEU A 290 3.47 -2.83 -4.41
C LEU A 290 4.77 -3.28 -5.10
N MET A 291 4.68 -4.23 -6.05
CA MET A 291 5.85 -4.70 -6.80
C MET A 291 6.40 -3.61 -7.71
N MET A 292 5.55 -2.88 -8.44
CA MET A 292 5.95 -1.74 -9.26
C MET A 292 6.64 -0.65 -8.42
N THR A 293 6.12 -0.39 -7.20
CA THR A 293 6.71 0.60 -6.28
C THR A 293 8.04 0.12 -5.72
N LYS A 294 8.15 -1.17 -5.37
CA LYS A 294 9.39 -1.79 -4.91
C LYS A 294 10.47 -1.77 -5.99
N GLU A 295 10.13 -2.11 -7.23
CA GLU A 295 11.02 -2.04 -8.38
C GLU A 295 11.41 -0.59 -8.70
N SER A 296 10.45 0.34 -8.71
CA SER A 296 10.72 1.76 -8.91
C SER A 296 11.62 2.36 -7.85
N ALA A 297 11.47 1.96 -6.58
CA ALA A 297 12.34 2.37 -5.48
C ALA A 297 13.72 1.71 -5.50
N CYS A 298 13.84 0.53 -6.11
CA CYS A 298 15.11 -0.18 -6.29
C CYS A 298 15.90 0.34 -7.49
N ILE A 299 15.20 0.74 -8.57
CA ILE A 299 15.77 1.29 -9.81
C ILE A 299 16.10 2.78 -9.64
N ASN A 300 15.22 3.56 -9.01
CA ASN A 300 15.40 4.99 -8.78
C ASN A 300 15.43 5.28 -7.28
N HIS A 301 16.59 5.62 -6.72
CA HIS A 301 16.69 6.24 -5.39
C HIS A 301 16.12 7.66 -5.40
N GLN A 302 14.81 7.79 -5.67
CA GLN A 302 14.05 9.02 -5.49
C GLN A 302 12.71 8.67 -4.85
N PRO A 303 12.33 9.30 -3.73
CA PRO A 303 11.06 9.00 -3.06
C PRO A 303 9.89 9.29 -4.00
N ALA A 304 8.97 8.33 -4.16
CA ALA A 304 7.54 8.35 -4.49
C ALA A 304 6.87 9.53 -5.28
N ILE A 305 7.63 10.43 -5.89
CA ILE A 305 7.16 11.63 -6.61
C ILE A 305 6.92 11.29 -8.10
N LEU A 306 7.34 10.11 -8.55
CA LEU A 306 7.22 9.67 -9.94
C LEU A 306 5.85 9.14 -10.34
N PHE A 307 4.86 9.11 -9.42
CA PHE A 307 3.49 8.74 -9.79
C PHE A 307 2.76 9.85 -10.58
N PHE A 308 3.26 11.09 -10.61
CA PHE A 308 2.62 12.19 -11.36
C PHE A 308 3.61 13.11 -12.08
N GLN A 309 4.23 12.63 -13.15
CA GLN A 309 4.57 13.51 -14.28
C GLN A 309 4.11 12.95 -15.64
N PRO A 310 2.81 12.92 -15.95
CA PRO A 310 2.38 12.93 -17.35
C PRO A 310 2.52 14.32 -17.99
N ILE A 311 2.62 15.39 -17.19
CA ILE A 311 2.54 16.78 -17.70
C ILE A 311 3.92 17.39 -18.01
N LYS A 312 5.01 16.92 -17.36
CA LYS A 312 6.35 17.48 -17.62
C LYS A 312 7.00 16.93 -18.88
N LYS A 313 6.67 15.72 -19.37
CA LYS A 313 7.18 15.24 -20.66
C LYS A 313 6.60 16.04 -21.84
N ALA A 314 5.35 16.47 -21.76
CA ALA A 314 4.74 17.37 -22.76
C ALA A 314 5.40 18.77 -22.75
N LYS A 315 5.59 19.38 -21.56
CA LYS A 315 6.34 20.65 -21.44
C LYS A 315 7.83 20.51 -21.83
N ALA A 316 8.46 19.36 -21.58
CA ALA A 316 9.84 19.09 -21.98
C ALA A 316 9.99 18.98 -23.49
N ASN A 317 9.04 18.35 -24.20
CA ASN A 317 9.04 18.29 -25.66
C ASN A 317 8.77 19.66 -26.31
N ILE A 318 7.88 20.47 -25.70
CA ILE A 318 7.63 21.86 -26.15
C ILE A 318 8.86 22.75 -25.87
N MET A 319 9.49 22.64 -24.70
CA MET A 319 10.74 23.33 -24.38
C MET A 319 11.93 22.84 -25.22
N ALA A 320 12.00 21.55 -25.56
CA ALA A 320 13.04 21.01 -26.42
C ALA A 320 12.89 21.54 -27.86
N LYS A 321 11.66 21.63 -28.39
CA LYS A 321 11.39 22.29 -29.67
C LYS A 321 11.74 23.78 -29.65
N SER A 322 11.44 24.49 -28.57
CA SER A 322 11.82 25.90 -28.36
C SER A 322 13.35 26.10 -28.23
N LYS A 323 14.05 25.18 -27.56
CA LYS A 323 15.52 25.22 -27.42
C LYS A 323 16.24 24.92 -28.73
N ASN A 324 15.70 24.04 -29.58
CA ASN A 324 16.28 23.76 -30.90
C ASN A 324 16.21 24.99 -31.83
N SER A 325 15.11 25.74 -31.87
CA SER A 325 15.03 26.97 -32.67
C SER A 325 15.96 28.07 -32.13
N SER A 326 16.08 28.14 -30.79
CA SER A 326 16.98 29.09 -30.11
C SER A 326 18.45 28.80 -30.37
N GLN A 327 18.86 27.53 -30.33
CA GLN A 327 20.23 27.11 -30.66
C GLN A 327 20.55 27.28 -32.14
N HIS A 328 19.60 26.98 -33.04
CA HIS A 328 19.80 27.20 -34.48
C HIS A 328 20.03 28.68 -34.81
N ASN A 329 19.33 29.60 -34.13
CA ASN A 329 19.54 31.03 -34.28
C ASN A 329 20.88 31.51 -33.66
N GLN A 330 21.29 30.93 -32.53
CA GLN A 330 22.59 31.24 -31.92
C GLN A 330 23.76 30.73 -32.76
N TRP A 331 23.66 29.55 -33.38
CA TRP A 331 24.67 29.04 -34.32
C TRP A 331 24.79 29.93 -35.56
N ARG A 332 23.67 30.38 -36.13
CA ARG A 332 23.66 31.31 -37.25
C ARG A 332 24.30 32.67 -36.89
N LYS A 333 24.02 33.19 -35.68
CA LYS A 333 24.68 34.39 -35.15
C LYS A 333 26.17 34.17 -34.86
N ALA A 334 26.57 33.00 -34.35
CA ALA A 334 27.95 32.66 -34.04
C ALA A 334 28.82 32.49 -35.30
N HIS A 335 28.25 31.95 -36.38
CA HIS A 335 28.90 31.89 -37.69
C HIS A 335 29.05 33.27 -38.34
N ARG A 336 28.07 34.18 -38.17
CA ARG A 336 28.13 35.53 -38.76
C ARG A 336 29.06 36.50 -38.00
N ASN A 337 29.15 36.36 -36.68
CA ASN A 337 29.88 37.31 -35.82
C ASN A 337 31.24 36.78 -35.31
N GLY A 338 31.62 35.56 -35.68
CA GLY A 338 32.83 34.89 -35.18
C GLY A 338 32.71 34.46 -33.71
N ILE A 339 33.15 33.24 -33.39
CA ILE A 339 33.16 32.73 -32.02
C ILE A 339 34.24 33.49 -31.23
N LYS A 340 33.84 34.36 -30.30
CA LYS A 340 34.77 35.02 -29.38
C LYS A 340 35.43 33.95 -28.50
N LYS A 341 36.76 33.86 -28.55
CA LYS A 341 37.53 32.94 -27.69
C LYS A 341 37.24 33.26 -26.21
N PRO A 342 37.08 32.25 -25.34
CA PRO A 342 36.89 32.49 -23.92
C PRO A 342 38.13 33.21 -23.35
N LYS A 343 37.91 34.20 -22.48
CA LYS A 343 39.00 34.93 -21.81
C LYS A 343 39.77 33.94 -20.92
N THR A 344 40.99 33.62 -21.32
CA THR A 344 41.92 32.83 -20.49
C THR A 344 42.53 33.75 -19.43
N SER A 345 42.22 33.53 -18.16
CA SER A 345 42.97 34.16 -17.05
C SER A 345 44.32 33.46 -16.91
N ARG A 346 45.41 34.22 -16.76
CA ARG A 346 46.76 33.68 -16.52
C ARG A 346 46.83 32.85 -15.24
N TYR A 347 45.94 33.10 -14.28
CA TYR A 347 45.80 32.30 -13.06
C TYR A 347 44.31 31.98 -12.81
N PRO A 348 43.94 30.69 -12.70
CA PRO A 348 42.57 30.31 -12.38
C PRO A 348 42.23 30.61 -10.91
N SER A 349 41.03 31.17 -10.67
CA SER A 349 40.53 31.41 -9.31
C SER A 349 40.20 30.08 -8.63
N LEU A 350 40.69 29.88 -7.41
CA LEU A 350 40.37 28.71 -6.58
C LEU A 350 39.13 28.93 -5.69
N LYS A 351 38.38 30.02 -5.88
CA LYS A 351 37.19 30.34 -5.07
C LYS A 351 36.06 29.33 -5.37
N GLY A 352 35.62 28.60 -4.35
CA GLY A 352 34.58 27.56 -4.46
C GLY A 352 35.09 26.14 -4.72
N THR A 353 36.41 25.92 -4.77
CA THR A 353 36.99 24.57 -4.90
C THR A 353 36.99 23.82 -3.58
N ASP A 354 36.81 22.49 -3.65
CA ASP A 354 36.81 21.57 -2.51
C ASP A 354 38.06 21.77 -1.62
N PRO A 355 37.90 21.90 -0.28
CA PRO A 355 39.02 21.97 0.66
C PRO A 355 40.10 20.90 0.46
N LYS A 356 39.73 19.66 0.09
CA LYS A 356 40.68 18.57 -0.15
C LYS A 356 41.55 18.83 -1.39
N PHE A 357 40.95 19.36 -2.46
CA PHE A 357 41.65 19.77 -3.67
C PHE A 357 42.63 20.93 -3.38
N ARG A 358 42.19 21.92 -2.59
CA ARG A 358 43.06 23.06 -2.20
C ARG A 358 44.28 22.61 -1.41
N ARG A 359 44.12 21.64 -0.50
CA ARG A 359 45.23 21.06 0.28
C ARG A 359 46.22 20.32 -0.62
N ASN A 360 45.72 19.45 -1.51
CA ASN A 360 46.57 18.70 -2.44
C ASN A 360 47.32 19.63 -3.41
N HIS A 361 46.65 20.67 -3.89
CA HIS A 361 47.26 21.65 -4.78
C HIS A 361 48.41 22.42 -4.10
N ARG A 362 48.24 22.82 -2.82
CA ARG A 362 49.33 23.41 -2.04
C ARG A 362 50.51 22.47 -1.83
N HIS A 363 50.24 21.19 -1.52
CA HIS A 363 51.30 20.18 -1.37
C HIS A 363 52.08 19.99 -2.67
N ALA A 364 51.39 19.91 -3.81
CA ALA A 364 52.03 19.79 -5.12
C ALA A 364 52.92 21.00 -5.42
N LEU A 365 52.43 22.23 -5.17
CA LEU A 365 53.21 23.46 -5.37
C LEU A 365 54.46 23.51 -4.50
N HIS A 366 54.36 23.10 -3.22
CA HIS A 366 55.52 22.98 -2.34
C HIS A 366 56.53 21.94 -2.83
N GLY A 367 56.05 20.78 -3.32
CA GLY A 367 56.89 19.75 -3.92
C GLY A 367 57.64 20.26 -5.15
N THR A 368 56.96 20.96 -6.05
CA THR A 368 57.58 21.56 -7.24
C THR A 368 58.60 22.65 -6.90
N ALA A 369 58.32 23.49 -5.89
CA ALA A 369 59.25 24.53 -5.45
C ALA A 369 60.52 23.93 -4.83
N LYS A 370 60.37 22.86 -4.04
CA LYS A 370 61.51 22.11 -3.48
C LYS A 370 62.36 21.46 -4.58
N ALA A 371 61.72 20.81 -5.55
CA ALA A 371 62.41 20.19 -6.68
C ALA A 371 63.17 21.21 -7.53
N LEU A 372 62.58 22.39 -7.79
CA LEU A 372 63.24 23.48 -8.51
C LEU A 372 64.44 24.06 -7.74
N LYS A 373 64.36 24.11 -6.40
CA LYS A 373 65.47 24.55 -5.56
C LYS A 373 66.61 23.53 -5.56
N GLU A 374 66.30 22.24 -5.43
CA GLU A 374 67.28 21.14 -5.51
C GLU A 374 67.99 21.09 -6.87
N ALA A 375 67.26 21.34 -7.97
CA ALA A 375 67.83 21.45 -9.30
C ALA A 375 68.80 22.64 -9.43
N LYS A 376 68.43 23.82 -8.90
CA LYS A 376 69.32 25.00 -8.89
C LYS A 376 70.57 24.82 -8.04
N GLU A 377 70.48 24.03 -6.97
CA GLU A 377 71.62 23.68 -6.11
C GLU A 377 72.47 22.52 -6.67
N GLY A 378 72.16 22.03 -7.88
CA GLY A 378 72.91 20.93 -8.54
C GLY A 378 72.71 19.56 -7.90
N LYS A 379 71.76 19.43 -6.96
CA LYS A 379 71.50 18.19 -6.19
C LYS A 379 70.56 17.23 -6.91
N ARG A 380 70.04 17.61 -8.07
CA ARG A 380 69.03 16.85 -8.81
C ARG A 380 69.14 17.14 -10.30
N GLU A 381 69.36 16.11 -11.11
CA GLU A 381 69.34 16.24 -12.57
C GLU A 381 67.93 16.56 -13.07
N VAL A 382 67.86 17.53 -13.98
CA VAL A 382 66.63 17.93 -14.65
C VAL A 382 66.57 17.13 -15.94
N VAL A 383 65.64 16.16 -16.02
CA VAL A 383 65.35 15.43 -17.27
C VAL A 383 64.47 16.28 -18.17
#